data_AF-D5EG82-F1
#
_entry.id   AF-D5EG82-F1
#
_cell.length_a   1.000
_cell.length_b   1.000
_cell.length_c   1.000
_cell.angle_alpha   90.00
_cell.angle_beta   90.00
_cell.angle_gamma   90.00
#
_symmetry.space_group_name_H-M   'P 1'
#
loop_
_entity.id
_entity.type
_entity.pdbx_description
1 polymer ?
#
loop_
_entity_poly.entity_id
_entity_poly.type
_entity_poly.pdbx_seq_one_letter_code
_entity_poly.pdbx_strand_id
1 'polypeptide(L)'
;MQCKKICRIAIIVAAASLLLSLSALAAANPLQVYSVPGHPLALTVQNRKGIIEEAWLRSPAGLHPLKILQGKRITDSTWCLPIADNDLCADLIWKLSFTDPDTTKSYFLWITALTETPRAWLAVTPAGRSRWDSLPLHLTIPDDVFLYMSPTLPAYAELGDLEQNKLPLLTFVYTVGLTLDGPNFVLVPEVYRQLLPIADLVRKAEINSTIRSCYGRLYDDFEKMGKGQSPSREAIINFNWKKILSINWQN
;
A
#
# COMPACT_ATOMS: atom_id res chain seq x y z
N MET A 1 -34.30 15.52 -58.84
CA MET A 1 -32.90 15.73 -58.38
C MET A 1 -32.76 16.18 -56.91
N GLN A 2 -33.74 16.86 -56.30
CA GLN A 2 -33.67 17.33 -54.90
C GLN A 2 -33.65 16.20 -53.84
N CYS A 3 -34.43 15.12 -54.03
CA CYS A 3 -34.54 14.05 -53.04
C CYS A 3 -33.21 13.31 -52.76
N LYS A 4 -32.35 13.14 -53.77
CA LYS A 4 -31.00 12.55 -53.61
C LYS A 4 -30.02 13.45 -52.84
N LYS A 5 -30.18 14.77 -52.88
CA LYS A 5 -29.33 15.72 -52.13
C LYS A 5 -29.70 15.74 -50.64
N ILE A 6 -31.00 15.71 -50.32
CA ILE A 6 -31.49 15.66 -48.95
C ILE A 6 -31.06 14.36 -48.26
N CYS A 7 -31.15 13.23 -48.97
CA CYS A 7 -30.73 11.93 -48.45
C CYS A 7 -29.21 11.86 -48.17
N ARG A 8 -28.38 12.48 -49.02
CA ARG A 8 -26.92 12.58 -48.79
C ARG A 8 -26.56 13.46 -47.60
N ILE A 9 -27.26 14.58 -47.41
CA ILE A 9 -27.04 15.46 -46.26
C ILE A 9 -27.43 14.76 -44.95
N ALA A 10 -28.55 14.04 -44.93
CA ALA A 10 -28.98 13.28 -43.76
C ALA A 10 -27.97 12.19 -43.36
N ILE A 11 -27.38 11.48 -44.34
CA ILE A 11 -26.35 10.46 -44.09
C ILE A 11 -25.06 11.10 -43.53
N ILE A 12 -24.63 12.25 -44.07
CA ILE A 12 -23.43 12.95 -43.58
C ILE A 12 -23.65 13.45 -42.14
N VAL A 13 -24.82 14.02 -41.84
CA VAL A 13 -25.15 14.49 -40.48
C VAL A 13 -25.25 13.32 -39.50
N ALA A 14 -25.85 12.21 -39.89
CA ALA A 14 -25.90 10.99 -39.07
C ALA A 14 -24.50 10.43 -38.82
N ALA A 15 -23.64 10.36 -39.84
CA ALA A 15 -22.27 9.89 -39.71
C ALA A 15 -21.42 10.81 -38.83
N ALA A 16 -21.56 12.13 -38.97
CA ALA A 16 -20.88 13.11 -38.12
C ALA A 16 -21.33 13.03 -36.66
N SER A 17 -22.64 12.84 -36.43
CA SER A 17 -23.20 12.69 -35.09
C SER A 17 -22.74 11.38 -34.42
N LEU A 18 -22.63 10.30 -35.20
CA LEU A 18 -22.10 9.02 -34.76
C LEU A 18 -20.60 9.13 -34.41
N LEU A 19 -19.80 9.80 -35.26
CA LEU A 19 -18.38 10.06 -34.99
C LEU A 19 -18.17 10.92 -33.73
N LEU A 20 -19.00 11.95 -33.53
CA LEU A 20 -18.94 12.81 -32.34
C LEU A 20 -19.31 12.05 -31.06
N SER A 21 -20.34 11.20 -31.11
CA SER A 21 -20.75 10.38 -29.95
C SER A 21 -19.73 9.28 -29.62
N LEU A 22 -19.14 8.63 -30.63
CA LEU A 22 -18.01 7.70 -30.42
C LEU A 22 -16.77 8.39 -29.84
N SER A 23 -16.51 9.63 -30.25
CA SER A 23 -15.39 10.44 -29.74
C SER A 23 -15.62 10.89 -28.29
N ALA A 24 -16.86 11.23 -27.93
CA ALA A 24 -17.25 11.58 -26.56
C ALA A 24 -17.16 10.36 -25.62
N LEU A 25 -17.55 9.17 -26.10
CA LEU A 25 -17.41 7.92 -25.35
C LEU A 25 -15.93 7.51 -25.17
N ALA A 26 -15.08 7.79 -26.15
CA ALA A 26 -13.64 7.54 -26.10
C ALA A 26 -12.86 8.55 -25.24
N ALA A 27 -13.41 9.74 -25.00
CA ALA A 27 -12.80 10.80 -24.21
C ALA A 27 -13.23 10.82 -22.73
N ALA A 28 -14.16 9.96 -22.32
CA ALA A 28 -14.51 9.81 -20.91
C ALA A 28 -13.30 9.22 -20.17
N ASN A 29 -12.54 10.07 -19.48
CA ASN A 29 -11.56 9.63 -18.48
C ASN A 29 -12.35 9.06 -17.29
N PRO A 30 -12.43 7.73 -17.10
CA PRO A 30 -13.22 7.15 -16.02
C PRO A 30 -12.78 7.71 -14.66
N LEU A 31 -13.75 8.27 -13.94
CA LEU A 31 -13.61 8.64 -12.55
C LEU A 31 -13.87 7.39 -11.70
N GLN A 32 -12.93 7.04 -10.83
CA GLN A 32 -13.08 5.95 -9.86
C GLN A 32 -13.06 6.53 -8.46
N VAL A 33 -13.92 6.03 -7.59
CA VAL A 33 -14.00 6.43 -6.18
C VAL A 33 -13.78 5.19 -5.34
N TYR A 34 -12.80 5.27 -4.44
CA TYR A 34 -12.55 4.27 -3.41
C TYR A 34 -12.96 4.89 -2.07
N SER A 35 -13.76 4.18 -1.28
CA SER A 35 -14.20 4.62 0.03
C SER A 35 -14.30 3.45 0.98
N VAL A 36 -14.18 3.73 2.28
CA VAL A 36 -14.37 2.73 3.32
C VAL A 36 -15.67 3.04 4.07
N PRO A 37 -16.59 2.07 4.22
CA PRO A 37 -17.85 2.28 4.94
C PRO A 37 -17.60 2.81 6.35
N GLY A 38 -18.43 3.75 6.80
CA GLY A 38 -18.33 4.32 8.15
C GLY A 38 -17.29 5.44 8.32
N HIS A 39 -16.40 5.67 7.33
CA HIS A 39 -15.37 6.70 7.42
C HIS A 39 -15.58 7.85 6.41
N PRO A 40 -15.25 9.10 6.79
CA PRO A 40 -15.47 10.27 5.94
C PRO A 40 -14.36 10.50 4.90
N LEU A 41 -13.54 9.47 4.63
CA LEU A 41 -12.43 9.53 3.69
C LEU A 41 -12.78 8.80 2.39
N ALA A 42 -12.52 9.45 1.26
CA ALA A 42 -12.71 8.85 -0.05
C ALA A 42 -11.58 9.27 -1.00
N LEU A 43 -10.97 8.31 -1.69
CA LEU A 43 -9.99 8.56 -2.73
C LEU A 43 -10.69 8.60 -4.08
N THR A 44 -10.66 9.76 -4.71
CA THR A 44 -11.17 9.94 -6.08
C THR A 44 -9.99 9.97 -7.04
N VAL A 45 -10.10 9.20 -8.11
CA VAL A 45 -9.04 9.01 -9.11
C VAL A 45 -9.62 9.23 -10.49
N GLN A 46 -9.06 10.19 -11.23
CA GLN A 46 -9.29 10.30 -12.65
C GLN A 46 -8.19 9.52 -13.36
N ASN A 47 -8.59 8.50 -14.12
CA ASN A 47 -7.63 7.67 -14.85
C ASN A 47 -7.95 7.63 -16.34
N ARG A 48 -6.90 7.40 -17.15
CA ARG A 48 -6.98 7.14 -18.58
C ARG A 48 -6.26 5.83 -18.85
N LYS A 49 -7.00 4.83 -19.38
CA LYS A 49 -6.46 3.48 -19.64
C LYS A 49 -5.79 2.88 -18.39
N GLY A 50 -6.38 3.10 -17.21
CA GLY A 50 -5.87 2.64 -15.92
C GLY A 50 -4.70 3.43 -15.34
N ILE A 51 -4.13 4.39 -16.09
CA ILE A 51 -3.08 5.30 -15.60
C ILE A 51 -3.73 6.50 -14.94
N ILE A 52 -3.31 6.81 -13.72
CA ILE A 52 -3.83 7.93 -12.95
C ILE A 52 -3.30 9.24 -13.54
N GLU A 53 -4.20 10.11 -13.99
CA GLU A 53 -3.88 11.48 -14.40
C GLU A 53 -3.92 12.41 -13.19
N GLU A 54 -4.98 12.29 -12.38
CA GLU A 54 -5.19 13.08 -11.18
C GLU A 54 -5.82 12.23 -10.07
N ALA A 55 -5.46 12.52 -8.82
CA ALA A 55 -5.99 11.83 -7.65
C ALA A 55 -6.15 12.81 -6.49
N TRP A 56 -7.23 12.66 -5.73
CA TRP A 56 -7.53 13.47 -4.56
C TRP A 56 -8.09 12.63 -3.44
N LEU A 57 -7.61 12.85 -2.23
CA LEU A 57 -8.27 12.38 -1.04
C LEU A 57 -9.29 13.43 -0.59
N ARG A 58 -10.56 13.06 -0.57
CA ARG A 58 -11.63 13.81 0.06
C ARG A 58 -11.67 13.47 1.55
N SER A 59 -11.76 14.51 2.37
CA SER A 59 -11.94 14.45 3.82
C SER A 59 -12.92 15.55 4.26
N PRO A 60 -13.37 15.57 5.52
CA PRO A 60 -14.15 16.70 6.05
C PRO A 60 -13.38 18.03 5.99
N ALA A 61 -12.05 18.00 6.06
CA ALA A 61 -11.20 19.18 5.89
C ALA A 61 -11.07 19.67 4.42
N GLY A 62 -11.71 18.99 3.47
CA GLY A 62 -11.69 19.33 2.05
C GLY A 62 -10.98 18.30 1.16
N LEU A 63 -10.58 18.75 -0.03
CA LEU A 63 -9.92 17.94 -1.06
C LEU A 63 -8.40 18.11 -1.00
N HIS A 64 -7.68 16.99 -0.96
CA HIS A 64 -6.23 16.94 -0.86
C HIS A 64 -5.62 16.26 -2.09
N PRO A 65 -4.95 16.98 -3.00
CA PRO A 65 -4.33 16.39 -4.18
C PRO A 65 -3.21 15.40 -3.81
N LEU A 66 -3.24 14.19 -4.39
CA LEU A 66 -2.25 13.14 -4.17
C LEU A 66 -1.35 12.96 -5.40
N LYS A 67 -0.43 13.91 -5.62
CA LYS A 67 0.51 13.89 -6.75
C LYS A 67 1.38 12.61 -6.81
N ILE A 68 1.62 11.96 -5.68
CA ILE A 68 2.38 10.70 -5.59
C ILE A 68 1.76 9.56 -6.43
N LEU A 69 0.45 9.61 -6.69
CA LEU A 69 -0.26 8.60 -7.47
C LEU A 69 -0.29 8.90 -8.97
N GLN A 70 0.08 10.12 -9.40
CA GLN A 70 0.05 10.50 -10.81
C GLN A 70 1.03 9.64 -11.63
N GLY A 71 0.57 9.19 -12.80
CA GLY A 71 1.29 8.27 -13.67
C GLY A 71 1.33 6.82 -13.17
N LYS A 72 0.70 6.50 -12.03
CA LYS A 72 0.70 5.14 -11.45
C LYS A 72 -0.59 4.39 -11.78
N ARG A 73 -0.63 3.10 -11.45
CA ARG A 73 -1.84 2.24 -11.53
C ARG A 73 -2.17 1.69 -10.15
N ILE A 74 -3.39 1.91 -9.67
CA ILE A 74 -3.89 1.18 -8.50
C ILE A 74 -4.14 -0.28 -8.92
N THR A 75 -3.64 -1.21 -8.12
CA THR A 75 -3.77 -2.65 -8.36
C THR A 75 -4.66 -3.34 -7.34
N ASP A 76 -4.76 -2.80 -6.12
CA ASP A 76 -5.55 -3.39 -5.04
C ASP A 76 -5.92 -2.35 -3.98
N SER A 77 -6.99 -2.62 -3.23
CA SER A 77 -7.47 -1.79 -2.12
C SER A 77 -8.04 -2.67 -1.03
N THR A 78 -7.42 -2.65 0.15
CA THR A 78 -7.84 -3.44 1.32
C THR A 78 -7.90 -2.55 2.54
N TRP A 79 -8.82 -2.85 3.47
CA TRP A 79 -8.98 -2.07 4.69
C TRP A 79 -9.36 -2.97 5.86
N CYS A 80 -9.07 -2.51 7.07
CA CYS A 80 -9.58 -3.07 8.31
C CYS A 80 -9.96 -1.94 9.28
N LEU A 81 -10.81 -2.31 10.25
CA LEU A 81 -11.52 -1.40 11.14
C LEU A 81 -11.23 -1.77 12.60
N PRO A 82 -9.99 -1.53 13.10
CA PRO A 82 -9.63 -1.83 14.48
C PRO A 82 -10.23 -0.83 15.47
N ILE A 83 -10.07 -1.09 16.77
CA ILE A 83 -10.36 -0.12 17.84
C ILE A 83 -9.03 0.14 18.56
N ALA A 84 -8.37 1.26 18.26
CA ALA A 84 -7.01 1.55 18.72
C ALA A 84 -6.91 2.74 19.68
N ASP A 85 -7.85 3.70 19.64
CA ASP A 85 -7.84 4.90 20.48
C ASP A 85 -8.70 4.81 21.77
N ASN A 86 -9.09 3.59 22.17
CA ASN A 86 -9.95 3.31 23.34
C ASN A 86 -11.34 3.97 23.29
N ASP A 87 -11.76 4.51 22.14
CA ASP A 87 -13.17 4.78 21.91
C ASP A 87 -13.91 3.46 21.54
N LEU A 88 -15.23 3.53 21.36
CA LEU A 88 -16.04 2.39 20.91
C LEU A 88 -16.30 2.43 19.39
N CYS A 89 -15.71 3.40 18.71
CA CYS A 89 -15.79 3.55 17.27
C CYS A 89 -14.65 2.76 16.63
N ALA A 90 -14.85 2.38 15.37
CA ALA A 90 -13.79 1.73 14.64
C ALA A 90 -12.90 2.78 13.99
N ASP A 91 -11.59 2.64 14.18
CA ASP A 91 -10.55 3.37 13.48
C ASP A 91 -10.35 2.82 12.07
N LEU A 92 -9.54 3.52 11.26
CA LEU A 92 -9.26 3.11 9.89
C LEU A 92 -7.80 2.72 9.69
N ILE A 93 -7.59 1.55 9.11
CA ILE A 93 -6.36 1.22 8.37
C ILE A 93 -6.77 0.87 6.94
N TRP A 94 -6.37 1.69 5.99
CA TRP A 94 -6.67 1.51 4.58
C TRP A 94 -5.38 1.46 3.77
N LYS A 95 -5.16 0.34 3.09
CA LYS A 95 -3.98 0.06 2.28
C LYS A 95 -4.36 -0.01 0.80
N LEU A 96 -3.76 0.86 0.01
CA LEU A 96 -3.87 0.87 -1.44
C LEU A 96 -2.55 0.42 -2.07
N SER A 97 -2.60 -0.58 -2.93
CA SER A 97 -1.45 -1.02 -3.70
C SER A 97 -1.41 -0.29 -5.04
N PHE A 98 -0.25 0.23 -5.41
CA PHE A 98 -0.07 0.86 -6.72
C PHE A 98 1.29 0.55 -7.33
N THR A 99 1.34 0.55 -8.66
CA THR A 99 2.55 0.26 -9.43
C THR A 99 2.92 1.43 -10.33
N ASP A 100 4.22 1.59 -10.52
CA ASP A 100 4.81 2.48 -11.48
C ASP A 100 5.00 1.76 -12.83
N PRO A 101 4.25 2.11 -13.88
CA PRO A 101 4.36 1.46 -15.18
C PRO A 101 5.74 1.61 -15.82
N ASP A 102 6.44 2.72 -15.54
CA ASP A 102 7.74 3.03 -16.16
C ASP A 102 8.87 2.24 -15.52
N THR A 103 8.78 2.00 -14.20
CA THR A 103 9.84 1.33 -13.43
C THR A 103 9.47 -0.07 -12.94
N THR A 104 8.21 -0.49 -13.12
CA THR A 104 7.59 -1.70 -12.55
C THR A 104 7.62 -1.81 -11.02
N LYS A 105 8.09 -0.76 -10.32
CA LYS A 105 8.14 -0.71 -8.86
C LYS A 105 6.73 -0.64 -8.29
N SER A 106 6.53 -1.36 -7.18
CA SER A 106 5.25 -1.37 -6.46
C SER A 106 5.40 -0.61 -5.14
N TYR A 107 4.31 -0.02 -4.69
CA TYR A 107 4.22 0.76 -3.46
C TYR A 107 2.88 0.52 -2.77
N PHE A 108 2.85 0.77 -1.46
CA PHE A 108 1.61 0.91 -0.71
C PHE A 108 1.40 2.36 -0.33
N LEU A 109 0.17 2.85 -0.48
CA LEU A 109 -0.32 4.05 0.19
C LEU A 109 -1.15 3.59 1.39
N TRP A 110 -0.71 3.97 2.57
CA TRP A 110 -1.39 3.74 3.84
C TRP A 110 -2.16 5.00 4.21
N ILE A 111 -3.46 4.88 4.36
CA ILE A 111 -4.35 5.90 4.90
C ILE A 111 -4.84 5.36 6.24
N THR A 112 -4.46 6.02 7.31
CA THR A 112 -4.91 5.66 8.66
C THR A 112 -5.71 6.81 9.25
N ALA A 113 -6.73 6.53 10.05
CA ALA A 113 -7.48 7.56 10.73
C ALA A 113 -7.93 7.11 12.11
N LEU A 114 -7.92 8.04 13.06
CA LEU A 114 -8.46 7.84 14.40
C LEU A 114 -9.82 8.52 14.54
N THR A 115 -10.73 7.93 15.31
CA THR A 115 -12.09 8.44 15.51
C THR A 115 -12.25 9.38 16.71
N GLU A 116 -11.57 9.11 17.83
CA GLU A 116 -11.62 9.93 19.05
C GLU A 116 -11.03 11.33 18.78
N THR A 117 -9.92 11.37 18.05
CA THR A 117 -9.27 12.60 17.59
C THR A 117 -9.30 12.65 16.06
N PRO A 118 -10.34 13.25 15.44
CA PRO A 118 -10.59 13.12 14.00
C PRO A 118 -9.42 13.62 13.14
N ARG A 119 -8.58 12.67 12.76
CA ARG A 119 -7.28 12.90 12.14
C ARG A 119 -6.94 11.72 11.25
N ALA A 120 -6.35 12.02 10.10
CA ALA A 120 -5.84 11.02 9.18
C ALA A 120 -4.36 11.24 8.85
N TRP A 121 -3.64 10.15 8.64
CA TRP A 121 -2.27 10.14 8.18
C TRP A 121 -2.13 9.34 6.92
N LEU A 122 -1.35 9.89 6.00
CA LEU A 122 -0.97 9.24 4.77
C LEU A 122 0.52 8.96 4.80
N ALA A 123 0.90 7.72 4.53
CA ALA A 123 2.28 7.32 4.36
C ALA A 123 2.43 6.42 3.14
N VAL A 124 3.59 6.49 2.48
CA VAL A 124 3.94 5.56 1.41
C VAL A 124 5.11 4.69 1.81
N THR A 125 5.02 3.42 1.45
CA THR A 125 6.08 2.43 1.62
C THR A 125 6.37 1.73 0.30
N PRO A 126 7.61 1.26 0.09
CA PRO A 126 7.88 0.26 -0.94
C PRO A 126 6.98 -0.98 -0.77
N ALA A 127 6.63 -1.62 -1.88
CA ALA A 127 5.93 -2.90 -1.90
C ALA A 127 6.63 -3.87 -2.85
N GLY A 128 6.52 -5.15 -2.57
CA GLY A 128 7.18 -6.19 -3.33
C GLY A 128 6.89 -7.55 -2.75
N ARG A 129 7.18 -8.59 -3.53
CA ARG A 129 6.98 -9.96 -3.10
C ARG A 129 8.04 -10.33 -2.07
N SER A 130 7.62 -11.02 -1.03
CA SER A 130 8.50 -11.63 -0.04
C SER A 130 8.23 -13.12 0.07
N ARG A 131 9.16 -13.86 0.65
CA ARG A 131 8.96 -15.29 0.91
C ARG A 131 7.82 -15.53 1.91
N TRP A 132 7.40 -14.52 2.67
CA TRP A 132 6.23 -14.61 3.53
C TRP A 132 4.94 -14.87 2.76
N ASP A 133 4.82 -14.37 1.52
CA ASP A 133 3.63 -14.53 0.68
C ASP A 133 3.36 -15.98 0.27
N SER A 134 4.39 -16.84 0.31
CA SER A 134 4.28 -18.26 -0.04
C SER A 134 4.21 -19.19 1.18
N LEU A 135 4.32 -18.64 2.39
CA LEU A 135 4.28 -19.40 3.64
C LEU A 135 2.86 -19.34 4.24
N PRO A 136 2.36 -20.45 4.82
CA PRO A 136 1.09 -20.45 5.53
C PRO A 136 1.26 -19.74 6.87
N LEU A 137 1.15 -18.41 6.85
CA LEU A 137 1.36 -17.56 8.00
C LEU A 137 0.04 -17.33 8.74
N HIS A 138 -0.09 -17.87 9.95
CA HIS A 138 -1.18 -17.59 10.87
C HIS A 138 -0.62 -16.92 12.11
N LEU A 139 -0.72 -15.59 12.16
CA LEU A 139 -0.25 -14.80 13.30
C LEU A 139 -1.44 -14.26 14.08
N THR A 140 -1.37 -14.39 15.39
CA THR A 140 -2.22 -13.61 16.30
C THR A 140 -1.55 -12.26 16.54
N ILE A 141 -2.24 -11.18 16.17
CA ILE A 141 -1.77 -9.80 16.24
C ILE A 141 -2.80 -9.01 17.06
N PRO A 142 -2.39 -8.08 17.94
CA PRO A 142 -3.30 -7.16 18.61
C PRO A 142 -4.16 -6.37 17.61
N ASP A 143 -5.38 -6.00 18.01
CA ASP A 143 -6.34 -5.33 17.11
C ASP A 143 -5.81 -3.97 16.61
N ASP A 144 -5.07 -3.24 17.43
CA ASP A 144 -4.48 -1.93 17.14
C ASP A 144 -3.18 -1.98 16.31
N VAL A 145 -2.73 -3.19 15.96
CA VAL A 145 -1.46 -3.44 15.27
C VAL A 145 -1.69 -4.14 13.94
N PHE A 146 -0.95 -3.71 12.93
CA PHE A 146 -0.92 -4.36 11.61
C PHE A 146 0.51 -4.61 11.16
N LEU A 147 0.67 -5.48 10.17
CA LEU A 147 2.00 -5.87 9.68
C LEU A 147 2.37 -5.14 8.40
N TYR A 148 3.61 -4.67 8.36
CA TYR A 148 4.28 -4.25 7.15
C TYR A 148 5.46 -5.19 6.87
N MET A 149 5.37 -5.96 5.80
CA MET A 149 6.46 -6.77 5.29
C MET A 149 7.29 -5.90 4.34
N SER A 150 8.54 -5.61 4.70
CA SER A 150 9.42 -4.85 3.81
C SER A 150 9.76 -5.68 2.58
N PRO A 151 9.78 -5.09 1.37
CA PRO A 151 10.20 -5.82 0.17
C PRO A 151 11.71 -6.05 0.13
N THR A 152 12.47 -5.41 1.02
CA THR A 152 13.93 -5.54 1.10
C THR A 152 14.35 -6.08 2.46
N LEU A 153 15.38 -6.91 2.44
CA LEU A 153 16.14 -7.20 3.64
C LEU A 153 16.81 -5.90 4.12
N PRO A 154 16.94 -5.69 5.44
CA PRO A 154 17.87 -4.71 5.96
C PRO A 154 19.28 -4.99 5.41
N ALA A 155 20.17 -4.00 5.48
CA ALA A 155 21.54 -4.07 4.96
C ALA A 155 22.43 -5.04 5.77
N TYR A 156 22.01 -6.30 5.90
CA TYR A 156 22.67 -7.38 6.59
C TYR A 156 23.91 -7.85 5.82
N ALA A 157 23.85 -7.81 4.49
CA ALA A 157 24.95 -8.02 3.58
C ALA A 157 24.68 -7.34 2.23
N GLU A 158 25.74 -7.12 1.45
CA GLU A 158 25.63 -6.74 0.04
C GLU A 158 25.20 -7.96 -0.78
N LEU A 159 23.89 -8.20 -0.81
CA LEU A 159 23.31 -9.12 -1.80
C LEU A 159 23.35 -8.40 -3.14
N GLY A 160 24.09 -8.94 -4.12
CA GLY A 160 24.11 -8.35 -5.46
C GLY A 160 22.70 -8.24 -6.06
N ASP A 161 22.50 -7.28 -6.96
CA ASP A 161 21.19 -6.97 -7.57
C ASP A 161 20.50 -8.21 -8.17
N LEU A 162 21.28 -9.19 -8.64
CA LEU A 162 20.78 -10.44 -9.21
C LEU A 162 20.18 -11.40 -8.18
N GLU A 163 20.61 -11.38 -6.92
CA GLU A 163 20.05 -12.26 -5.88
C GLU A 163 18.78 -11.67 -5.26
N GLN A 164 18.71 -10.34 -5.11
CA GLN A 164 17.52 -9.65 -4.58
C GLN A 164 16.34 -9.69 -5.55
N ASN A 165 16.59 -9.66 -6.87
CA ASN A 165 15.54 -9.56 -7.88
C ASN A 165 15.09 -10.91 -8.47
N LYS A 166 15.81 -12.02 -8.22
CA LYS A 166 15.47 -13.35 -8.81
C LYS A 166 14.51 -14.18 -7.97
N LEU A 167 14.57 -14.07 -6.64
CA LEU A 167 13.76 -14.91 -5.75
C LEU A 167 13.17 -14.06 -4.62
N PRO A 168 11.90 -14.31 -4.23
CA PRO A 168 11.34 -13.68 -3.05
C PRO A 168 12.11 -14.16 -1.81
N LEU A 169 12.80 -13.22 -1.14
CA LEU A 169 13.57 -13.49 0.07
C LEU A 169 12.69 -13.40 1.32
N LEU A 170 13.10 -14.08 2.40
CA LEU A 170 12.50 -13.83 3.71
C LEU A 170 12.97 -12.47 4.20
N THR A 171 12.06 -11.50 4.32
CA THR A 171 12.40 -10.10 4.64
C THR A 171 11.95 -9.71 6.05
N PHE A 172 12.28 -8.48 6.46
CA PHE A 172 11.89 -7.98 7.76
C PHE A 172 10.39 -7.69 7.85
N VAL A 173 9.78 -8.09 8.97
CA VAL A 173 8.37 -7.83 9.30
C VAL A 173 8.30 -6.80 10.42
N TYR A 174 7.65 -5.68 10.14
CA TYR A 174 7.41 -4.62 11.12
C TYR A 174 5.98 -4.72 11.64
N THR A 175 5.84 -4.71 12.97
CA THR A 175 4.57 -4.44 13.64
C THR A 175 4.37 -2.92 13.70
N VAL A 176 3.29 -2.44 13.11
CA VAL A 176 2.95 -1.03 12.99
C VAL A 176 1.68 -0.79 13.79
N GLY A 177 1.75 0.11 14.77
CA GLY A 177 0.62 0.49 15.61
C GLY A 177 -0.04 1.76 15.09
N LEU A 178 -1.35 1.84 15.26
CA LEU A 178 -2.07 3.11 15.14
C LEU A 178 -1.75 3.97 16.38
N THR A 179 -1.12 5.13 16.19
CA THR A 179 -0.78 6.05 17.28
C THR A 179 -1.34 7.44 17.01
N LEU A 180 -1.42 8.28 18.04
CA LEU A 180 -1.84 9.69 17.96
C LEU A 180 -0.94 10.57 17.06
N ASP A 181 0.23 10.09 16.66
CA ASP A 181 1.15 10.75 15.73
C ASP A 181 1.16 10.12 14.32
N GLY A 182 0.33 9.08 14.13
CA GLY A 182 0.18 8.30 12.92
C GLY A 182 0.75 6.88 13.07
N PRO A 183 0.78 6.11 11.97
CA PRO A 183 1.27 4.74 12.00
C PRO A 183 2.77 4.74 12.26
N ASN A 184 3.20 4.00 13.29
CA ASN A 184 4.60 3.93 13.68
C ASN A 184 5.00 2.51 14.06
N PHE A 185 6.29 2.21 13.97
CA PHE A 185 6.82 0.96 14.45
C PHE A 185 6.58 0.82 15.97
N VAL A 186 5.94 -0.28 16.36
CA VAL A 186 5.69 -0.64 17.76
C VAL A 186 6.26 -2.03 18.00
N LEU A 187 6.90 -2.25 19.13
CA LEU A 187 7.46 -3.56 19.45
C LEU A 187 6.39 -4.46 20.08
N VAL A 188 5.99 -5.53 19.38
CA VAL A 188 5.05 -6.54 19.90
C VAL A 188 5.75 -7.90 20.03
N PRO A 189 6.34 -8.22 21.20
CA PRO A 189 7.18 -9.41 21.36
C PRO A 189 6.50 -10.74 20.99
N GLU A 190 5.19 -10.87 21.23
CA GLU A 190 4.43 -12.08 20.89
C GLU A 190 4.42 -12.37 19.38
N VAL A 191 4.30 -11.33 18.54
CA VAL A 191 4.34 -11.50 17.08
C VAL A 191 5.70 -12.03 16.65
N TYR A 192 6.79 -11.49 17.20
CA TYR A 192 8.15 -11.93 16.89
C TYR A 192 8.44 -13.35 17.40
N ARG A 193 7.88 -13.75 18.55
CA ARG A 193 7.95 -15.14 19.03
C ARG A 193 7.25 -16.12 18.09
N GLN A 194 6.15 -15.72 17.45
CA GLN A 194 5.47 -16.53 16.43
C GLN A 194 6.25 -16.60 15.10
N LEU A 195 6.97 -15.53 14.72
CA LEU A 195 7.79 -15.50 13.50
C LEU A 195 9.08 -16.31 13.60
N LEU A 196 9.65 -16.46 14.80
CA LEU A 196 10.94 -17.11 15.05
C LEU A 196 11.05 -18.55 14.52
N PRO A 197 10.10 -19.47 14.79
CA PRO A 197 10.17 -20.84 14.27
C PRO A 197 10.19 -20.89 12.73
N ILE A 198 9.48 -19.99 12.07
CA ILE A 198 9.43 -19.90 10.61
C ILE A 198 10.77 -19.39 10.07
N ALA A 199 11.30 -18.32 10.67
CA ALA A 199 12.61 -17.78 10.29
C ALA A 199 13.72 -18.82 10.47
N ASP A 200 13.71 -19.59 11.56
CA ASP A 200 14.69 -20.66 11.79
C ASP A 200 14.57 -21.80 10.78
N LEU A 201 13.34 -22.22 10.46
CA LEU A 201 13.08 -23.26 9.46
C LEU A 201 13.61 -22.83 8.07
N VAL A 202 13.26 -21.63 7.63
CA VAL A 202 13.70 -21.08 6.33
C VAL A 202 15.22 -20.92 6.29
N ARG A 203 15.83 -20.43 7.38
CA ARG A 203 17.28 -20.31 7.53
C ARG A 203 17.97 -21.67 7.42
N LYS A 204 17.49 -22.70 8.11
CA LYS A 204 18.06 -24.06 8.07
C LYS A 204 17.92 -24.71 6.69
N ALA A 205 16.84 -24.42 5.97
CA ALA A 205 16.58 -24.95 4.63
C ALA A 205 17.33 -24.20 3.51
N GLU A 206 17.84 -23.00 3.76
CA GLU A 206 18.54 -22.20 2.76
C GLU A 206 19.90 -22.82 2.40
N ILE A 207 20.20 -22.98 1.11
CA ILE A 207 21.44 -23.62 0.61
C ILE A 207 22.53 -22.57 0.39
N ASN A 208 22.17 -21.37 -0.09
CA ASN A 208 23.12 -20.30 -0.34
C ASN A 208 23.64 -19.75 1.00
N SER A 209 24.96 -19.83 1.23
CA SER A 209 25.58 -19.44 2.50
C SER A 209 25.42 -17.95 2.82
N THR A 210 25.45 -17.07 1.81
CA THR A 210 25.25 -15.63 1.97
C THR A 210 23.82 -15.32 2.39
N ILE A 211 22.82 -15.89 1.71
CA ILE A 211 21.40 -15.71 2.05
C ILE A 211 21.12 -16.31 3.43
N ARG A 212 21.67 -17.50 3.74
CA ARG A 212 21.56 -18.14 5.04
C ARG A 212 22.11 -17.24 6.17
N SER A 213 23.21 -16.53 5.93
CA SER A 213 23.79 -15.55 6.87
C SER A 213 22.84 -14.37 7.10
N CYS A 214 22.25 -13.82 6.03
CA CYS A 214 21.23 -12.78 6.13
C CYS A 214 20.01 -13.23 6.94
N TYR A 215 19.52 -14.47 6.72
CA TYR A 215 18.44 -15.04 7.52
C TYR A 215 18.86 -15.30 8.97
N GLY A 216 20.14 -15.59 9.23
CA GLY A 216 20.69 -15.62 10.59
C GLY A 216 20.56 -14.27 11.30
N ARG A 217 20.96 -13.19 10.63
CA ARG A 217 20.78 -11.83 11.16
C ARG A 217 19.32 -11.44 11.36
N LEU A 218 18.44 -11.83 10.43
CA LEU A 218 17.00 -11.63 10.56
C LEU A 218 16.45 -12.37 11.78
N TYR A 219 16.86 -13.64 11.96
CA TYR A 219 16.50 -14.46 13.10
C TYR A 219 16.97 -13.82 14.41
N ASP A 220 18.21 -13.34 14.47
CA ASP A 220 18.75 -12.69 15.67
C ASP A 220 17.96 -11.43 16.05
N ASP A 221 17.53 -10.64 15.06
CA ASP A 221 16.68 -9.47 15.31
C ASP A 221 15.30 -9.88 15.82
N PHE A 222 14.65 -10.88 15.21
CA PHE A 222 13.39 -11.40 15.71
C PHE A 222 13.53 -12.01 17.12
N GLU A 223 14.68 -12.60 17.44
CA GLU A 223 14.93 -13.19 18.76
C GLU A 223 15.02 -12.11 19.83
N LYS A 224 15.77 -11.04 19.54
CA LYS A 224 15.85 -9.85 20.40
C LYS A 224 14.48 -9.22 20.60
N MET A 225 13.74 -9.02 19.51
CA MET A 225 12.40 -8.41 19.57
C MET A 225 11.38 -9.28 20.31
N GLY A 226 11.47 -10.60 20.15
CA GLY A 226 10.67 -11.56 20.92
C GLY A 226 10.94 -11.52 22.43
N LYS A 227 12.12 -11.03 22.83
CA LYS A 227 12.52 -10.76 24.23
C LYS A 227 12.21 -9.31 24.66
N GLY A 228 11.56 -8.50 23.83
CA GLY A 228 11.26 -7.10 24.13
C GLY A 228 12.43 -6.13 23.92
N GLN A 229 13.48 -6.55 23.20
CA GLN A 229 14.64 -5.71 22.90
C GLN A 229 14.51 -5.05 21.53
N SER A 230 15.21 -3.93 21.34
CA SER A 230 15.26 -3.25 20.04
C SER A 230 15.97 -4.10 18.98
N PRO A 231 15.54 -4.02 17.71
CA PRO A 231 16.24 -4.68 16.61
C PRO A 231 17.56 -3.98 16.29
N SER A 232 18.34 -4.57 15.39
CA SER A 232 19.57 -3.96 14.86
C SER A 232 19.33 -2.59 14.23
N ARG A 233 20.40 -1.79 14.17
CA ARG A 233 20.38 -0.48 13.51
C ARG A 233 19.98 -0.59 12.04
N GLU A 234 20.44 -1.64 11.36
CA GLU A 234 20.11 -1.87 9.95
C GLU A 234 18.60 -2.07 9.77
N ALA A 235 17.95 -2.82 10.66
CA ALA A 235 16.51 -3.02 10.64
C ALA A 235 15.73 -1.73 10.90
N ILE A 236 16.20 -0.87 11.81
CA ILE A 236 15.60 0.44 12.06
C ILE A 236 15.70 1.33 10.81
N ILE A 237 16.88 1.41 10.18
CA ILE A 237 17.09 2.22 8.97
C ILE A 237 16.26 1.72 7.79
N ASN A 238 16.02 0.41 7.71
CA ASN A 238 15.20 -0.21 6.65
C ASN A 238 13.69 0.09 6.78
N PHE A 239 13.22 0.67 7.90
CA PHE A 239 11.83 1.08 8.07
C PHE A 239 11.52 2.33 7.24
N ASN A 240 11.12 2.12 5.98
CA ASN A 240 10.97 3.18 4.98
C ASN A 240 9.51 3.65 4.84
N TRP A 241 8.94 4.19 5.92
CA TRP A 241 7.64 4.82 5.93
C TRP A 241 7.77 6.32 5.69
N LYS A 242 7.39 6.78 4.50
CA LYS A 242 7.43 8.21 4.16
C LYS A 242 6.07 8.84 4.39
N LYS A 243 5.94 9.65 5.46
CA LYS A 243 4.76 10.49 5.69
C LYS A 243 4.56 11.47 4.52
N ILE A 244 3.34 11.53 4.01
CA ILE A 244 2.94 12.40 2.89
C ILE A 244 2.06 13.53 3.39
N LEU A 245 1.09 13.21 4.24
CA LEU A 245 0.07 14.15 4.67
C LEU A 245 -0.43 13.82 6.08
N SER A 246 -0.82 14.85 6.81
CA SER A 246 -1.57 14.79 8.06
C SER A 246 -2.78 15.68 7.86
N ILE A 247 -3.99 15.15 8.09
CA ILE A 247 -5.24 15.88 7.94
C ILE A 247 -5.93 15.88 9.29
N ASN A 248 -6.31 17.06 9.78
CA ASN A 248 -7.13 17.21 10.97
C ASN A 248 -8.48 17.79 10.55
N TRP A 249 -9.56 17.34 11.16
CA TRP A 249 -10.86 17.98 11.01
C TRP A 249 -11.60 18.04 12.33
N GLN A 250 -12.63 18.87 12.37
CA GLN A 250 -13.59 18.91 13.47
C GLN A 250 -14.78 18.04 13.07
N ASN A 251 -15.34 17.33 14.04
CA ASN A 251 -16.64 16.67 13.88
C ASN A 251 -17.76 17.69 13.83
#